data_AF-A0A960PEK8-F1
#
_entry.id   AF-A0A960PEK8-F1
#
_cell.length_a   1.000
_cell.length_b   1.000
_cell.length_c   1.000
_cell.angle_alpha   90.00
_cell.angle_beta   90.00
_cell.angle_gamma   90.00
#
_symmetry.space_group_name_H-M   'P 1'
#
loop_
_entity.id
_entity.type
_entity.pdbx_description
1 polymer ?
#
loop_
_entity_poly.entity_id
_entity_poly.type
_entity_poly.pdbx_seq_one_letter_code
_entity_poly.pdbx_strand_id
1 'polypeptide(L)'
;MNKRISHSISLISLAICIFCALFADGVAQTNSEILKRKISIDVENESFEVVVRRLIQKEDLAFGLEVSSLDADRMEYDIYPFILKDASNKTIVDDEWLTFHFPEWPYKYKNRFTLNFRDAEVEKVIEEFVRQMKNYDWELADGVINIVPVKGRDKRLSEFLDLQIGKGFSLQAGDPKTEVEPAIMLNMPEVIQFAMSKRLSIYCSFIEWCSECSNVFDEDLEVQPMRLRDMLNRITRQKRGAWRVIISESRNPNSPELLELDI
;
A
#
# COMPACT_ATOMS: atom_id res chain seq x y z
N MET A 1 40.78 -9.61 36.54
CA MET A 1 40.86 -8.95 35.22
C MET A 1 39.47 -8.74 34.56
N ASN A 2 38.36 -8.67 35.31
CA ASN A 2 36.98 -8.69 34.75
C ASN A 2 36.20 -7.36 34.84
N LYS A 3 36.80 -6.26 35.33
CA LYS A 3 36.07 -4.98 35.53
C LYS A 3 35.94 -4.09 34.30
N ARG A 4 36.67 -4.35 33.20
CA ARG A 4 36.61 -3.49 31.99
C ARG A 4 35.50 -3.85 31.00
N ILE A 5 34.94 -5.06 31.06
CA ILE A 5 33.92 -5.52 30.11
C ILE A 5 32.53 -4.93 30.43
N SER A 6 32.24 -4.65 31.71
CA SER A 6 30.94 -4.13 32.15
C SER A 6 30.65 -2.69 31.67
N HIS A 7 31.66 -1.84 31.51
CA HIS A 7 31.44 -0.45 31.07
C HIS A 7 31.21 -0.34 29.55
N SER A 8 31.82 -1.23 28.75
CA SER A 8 31.66 -1.22 27.29
C SER A 8 30.26 -1.67 26.85
N ILE A 9 29.64 -2.62 27.56
CA ILE A 9 28.27 -3.09 27.27
C ILE A 9 27.25 -1.97 27.53
N SER A 10 27.44 -1.19 28.60
CA SER A 10 26.53 -0.09 28.96
C SER A 10 26.53 1.06 27.95
N LEU A 11 27.67 1.34 27.31
CA LEU A 11 27.79 2.39 26.30
C LEU A 11 27.17 1.99 24.96
N ILE A 12 27.28 0.71 24.57
CA ILE A 12 26.65 0.18 23.35
C ILE A 12 25.12 0.19 23.49
N SER A 13 24.58 -0.25 24.62
CA SER A 13 23.12 -0.21 24.86
C SER A 13 22.59 1.23 24.86
N LEU A 14 23.31 2.19 25.45
CA LEU A 14 22.92 3.60 25.43
C LEU A 14 22.95 4.19 24.02
N ALA A 15 23.98 3.87 23.22
CA ALA A 15 24.07 4.30 21.83
C ALA A 15 22.94 3.74 20.96
N ILE A 16 22.58 2.45 21.15
CA ILE A 16 21.44 1.82 20.45
C ILE A 16 20.14 2.51 20.85
N CYS A 17 19.90 2.77 22.15
CA CYS A 17 18.70 3.47 22.59
C CYS A 17 18.58 4.90 22.02
N ILE A 18 19.68 5.66 21.99
CA ILE A 18 19.71 7.01 21.40
C ILE A 18 19.43 6.94 19.90
N PHE A 19 20.04 5.99 19.19
CA PHE A 19 19.81 5.81 17.76
C PHE A 19 18.35 5.42 17.48
N CYS A 20 17.78 4.48 18.22
CA CYS A 20 16.36 4.11 18.09
C CYS A 20 15.43 5.30 18.36
N ALA A 21 15.74 6.15 19.35
CA ALA A 21 14.94 7.34 19.65
C ALA A 21 14.97 8.37 18.51
N LEU A 22 16.16 8.64 17.95
CA LEU A 22 16.33 9.60 16.85
C LEU A 22 15.59 9.15 15.57
N PHE A 23 15.57 7.85 15.27
CA PHE A 23 14.83 7.33 14.12
C PHE A 23 13.31 7.38 14.33
N ALA A 24 12.84 7.07 15.55
CA ALA A 24 11.41 7.16 15.88
C ALA A 24 10.89 8.61 15.79
N ASP A 25 11.68 9.58 16.25
CA ASP A 25 11.32 11.00 16.16
C ASP A 25 11.25 11.48 14.70
N GLY A 26 12.16 11.04 13.83
CA GLY A 26 12.15 11.40 12.40
C GLY A 26 10.94 10.88 11.63
N VAL A 27 10.50 9.64 11.91
CA VAL A 27 9.28 9.08 11.30
C VAL A 27 8.03 9.77 11.83
N ALA A 28 7.94 10.02 13.14
CA ALA A 28 6.81 10.73 13.73
C ALA A 28 6.67 12.16 13.21
N GLN A 29 7.79 12.87 13.03
CA GLN A 29 7.81 14.20 12.44
C GLN A 29 7.33 14.17 10.99
N THR A 30 7.82 13.23 10.19
CA THR A 30 7.42 13.07 8.77
C THR A 30 5.92 12.79 8.65
N ASN A 31 5.38 11.92 9.49
CA ASN A 31 3.95 11.63 9.52
C ASN A 31 3.11 12.86 9.91
N SER A 32 3.53 13.61 10.93
CA SER A 32 2.83 14.84 11.31
C SER A 32 2.87 15.90 10.20
N GLU A 33 3.94 15.98 9.43
CA GLU A 33 4.07 16.93 8.33
C GLU A 33 3.12 16.58 7.17
N ILE A 34 3.00 15.29 6.83
CA ILE A 34 2.06 14.81 5.81
C ILE A 34 0.62 15.18 6.17
N LEU A 35 0.19 14.90 7.41
CA LEU A 35 -1.20 15.12 7.85
C LEU A 35 -1.62 16.59 7.84
N LYS A 36 -0.70 17.49 8.19
CA LYS A 36 -0.95 18.94 8.26
C LYS A 36 -0.80 19.65 6.91
N ARG A 37 -0.24 18.98 5.90
CA ARG A 37 -0.13 19.54 4.55
C ARG A 37 -1.50 19.92 4.02
N LYS A 38 -1.61 21.07 3.38
CA LYS A 38 -2.85 21.53 2.77
C LYS A 38 -2.95 21.04 1.32
N ILE A 39 -4.10 20.50 0.96
CA ILE A 39 -4.41 19.95 -0.37
C ILE A 39 -5.78 20.43 -0.84
N SER A 40 -6.03 20.32 -2.15
CA SER A 40 -7.34 20.63 -2.74
C SER A 40 -7.80 19.47 -3.61
N ILE A 41 -8.98 18.95 -3.33
CA ILE A 41 -9.58 17.87 -4.11
C ILE A 41 -11.03 18.22 -4.41
N ASP A 42 -11.42 18.00 -5.65
CA ASP A 42 -12.78 18.21 -6.15
C ASP A 42 -13.16 16.98 -6.97
N VAL A 43 -13.93 16.08 -6.36
CA VAL A 43 -14.44 14.84 -6.94
C VAL A 43 -15.89 14.68 -6.52
N GLU A 44 -16.74 14.32 -7.47
CA GLU A 44 -18.16 14.09 -7.23
C GLU A 44 -18.57 12.73 -7.82
N ASN A 45 -19.13 11.87 -6.97
CA ASN A 45 -19.66 10.57 -7.39
C ASN A 45 -18.62 9.66 -8.10
N GLU A 46 -17.38 9.68 -7.64
CA GLU A 46 -16.25 8.96 -8.23
C GLU A 46 -16.01 7.60 -7.55
N SER A 47 -15.27 6.70 -8.20
CA SER A 47 -14.86 5.42 -7.60
C SER A 47 -13.68 5.60 -6.63
N PHE A 48 -13.46 4.61 -5.75
CA PHE A 48 -12.30 4.56 -4.85
C PHE A 48 -10.98 4.76 -5.62
N GLU A 49 -10.81 4.02 -6.71
CA GLU A 49 -9.64 4.10 -7.58
C GLU A 49 -9.39 5.53 -8.09
N VAL A 50 -10.42 6.22 -8.58
CA VAL A 50 -10.27 7.57 -9.12
C VAL A 50 -9.85 8.56 -8.02
N VAL A 51 -10.43 8.43 -6.83
CA VAL A 51 -10.06 9.28 -5.68
C VAL A 51 -8.61 9.03 -5.25
N VAL A 52 -8.24 7.78 -5.01
CA VAL A 52 -6.87 7.42 -4.59
C VAL A 52 -5.85 7.82 -5.65
N ARG A 53 -6.14 7.59 -6.93
CA ARG A 53 -5.26 8.02 -8.04
C ARG A 53 -5.07 9.54 -8.05
N ARG A 54 -6.12 10.34 -7.87
CA ARG A 54 -5.99 11.81 -7.79
C ARG A 54 -5.14 12.23 -6.60
N LEU A 55 -5.33 11.61 -5.44
CA LEU A 55 -4.53 11.89 -4.24
C LEU A 55 -3.04 11.51 -4.42
N ILE A 56 -2.75 10.41 -5.10
CA ILE A 56 -1.38 10.02 -5.45
C ILE A 56 -0.77 11.02 -6.45
N GLN A 57 -1.45 11.28 -7.56
CA GLN A 57 -0.89 12.03 -8.70
C GLN A 57 -0.75 13.52 -8.45
N LYS A 58 -1.77 14.14 -7.83
CA LYS A 58 -1.81 15.59 -7.63
C LYS A 58 -1.21 16.01 -6.31
N GLU A 59 -1.40 15.17 -5.29
CA GLU A 59 -1.01 15.50 -3.92
C GLU A 59 0.20 14.69 -3.45
N ASP A 60 0.80 13.80 -4.27
CA ASP A 60 1.98 13.01 -3.88
C ASP A 60 1.76 12.25 -2.55
N LEU A 61 0.59 11.63 -2.42
CA LEU A 61 0.24 10.77 -1.29
C LEU A 61 0.48 9.30 -1.63
N ALA A 62 0.87 8.50 -0.64
CA ALA A 62 1.09 7.07 -0.78
C ALA A 62 0.01 6.29 -0.03
N PHE A 63 -0.49 5.19 -0.60
CA PHE A 63 -1.58 4.40 -0.01
C PHE A 63 -1.26 2.91 0.14
N GLY A 64 -1.78 2.32 1.22
CA GLY A 64 -1.88 0.87 1.41
C GLY A 64 -3.33 0.48 1.56
N LEU A 65 -3.74 -0.67 1.02
CA LEU A 65 -5.11 -1.17 1.14
C LEU A 65 -5.12 -2.66 1.52
N GLU A 66 -5.71 -2.96 2.66
CA GLU A 66 -6.10 -4.32 3.03
C GLU A 66 -7.55 -4.56 2.62
N VAL A 67 -7.81 -5.42 1.64
CA VAL A 67 -9.19 -5.69 1.22
C VAL A 67 -9.81 -6.75 2.13
N SER A 68 -10.93 -6.42 2.76
CA SER A 68 -11.73 -7.41 3.49
C SER A 68 -12.51 -8.29 2.52
N SER A 69 -12.30 -9.61 2.58
CA SER A 69 -13.08 -10.61 1.85
C SER A 69 -14.16 -11.29 2.70
N LEU A 70 -14.07 -11.23 4.04
CA LEU A 70 -14.99 -11.92 4.95
C LEU A 70 -16.39 -11.30 5.03
N ASP A 71 -16.53 -10.07 4.53
CA ASP A 71 -17.73 -9.26 4.56
C ASP A 71 -18.18 -8.90 3.11
N ALA A 72 -17.64 -9.59 2.10
CA ALA A 72 -17.87 -9.32 0.68
C ALA A 72 -19.31 -9.59 0.22
N ASP A 73 -20.09 -10.35 1.01
CA ASP A 73 -21.52 -10.56 0.78
C ASP A 73 -22.36 -9.29 1.07
N ARG A 74 -21.79 -8.33 1.81
CA ARG A 74 -22.41 -7.04 2.10
C ARG A 74 -21.91 -5.99 1.12
N MET A 75 -22.79 -5.63 0.19
CA MET A 75 -22.50 -4.66 -0.87
C MET A 75 -21.96 -3.31 -0.38
N GLU A 76 -22.29 -2.87 0.84
CA GLU A 76 -21.76 -1.64 1.42
C GLU A 76 -20.27 -1.73 1.84
N TYR A 77 -19.72 -2.94 1.93
CA TYR A 77 -18.34 -3.20 2.34
C TYR A 77 -17.44 -3.59 1.16
N ASP A 78 -18.04 -3.85 0.00
CA ASP A 78 -17.33 -4.10 -1.25
C ASP A 78 -16.69 -2.81 -1.77
N ILE A 79 -15.37 -2.80 -1.86
CA ILE A 79 -14.57 -1.75 -2.48
C ILE A 79 -13.88 -2.40 -3.65
N TYR A 80 -14.24 -1.98 -4.87
CA TYR A 80 -13.54 -2.44 -6.06
C TYR A 80 -12.14 -1.84 -6.07
N PRO A 81 -11.10 -2.64 -5.79
CA PRO A 81 -9.82 -2.09 -5.37
C PRO A 81 -8.83 -2.18 -6.52
N PHE A 82 -9.27 -1.82 -7.73
CA PHE A 82 -8.35 -1.77 -8.87
C PHE A 82 -7.43 -0.58 -8.63
N ILE A 83 -6.25 -0.85 -8.09
CA ILE A 83 -5.20 0.14 -8.03
C ILE A 83 -4.51 0.02 -9.38
N LEU A 84 -4.67 1.03 -10.24
CA LEU A 84 -3.85 1.10 -11.45
C LEU A 84 -2.39 1.10 -11.01
N LYS A 85 -1.62 0.14 -11.53
CA LYS A 85 -0.17 -0.04 -11.27
C LYS A 85 0.67 1.17 -11.71
N ASP A 86 0.04 2.17 -12.34
CA ASP A 86 0.69 3.31 -12.96
C ASP A 86 -0.10 4.61 -12.69
N ALA A 87 0.48 5.47 -11.84
CA ALA A 87 0.03 6.84 -11.66
C ALA A 87 0.90 7.83 -12.48
N SER A 88 1.97 7.39 -13.15
CA SER A 88 2.99 8.29 -13.70
C SER A 88 2.85 8.61 -15.20
N ASN A 89 1.87 8.07 -15.92
CA ASN A 89 1.70 8.42 -17.34
C ASN A 89 0.82 9.64 -17.56
N LYS A 90 1.54 10.73 -17.81
CA LYS A 90 1.08 11.94 -18.48
C LYS A 90 0.52 11.61 -19.85
N THR A 91 -0.79 11.80 -20.00
CA THR A 91 -1.32 12.54 -21.15
C THR A 91 -2.40 13.49 -20.62
N ILE A 92 -1.96 14.62 -20.07
CA ILE A 92 -2.81 15.81 -19.96
C ILE A 92 -2.88 16.36 -21.39
N VAL A 93 -3.98 16.08 -22.08
CA VAL A 93 -4.40 16.91 -23.22
C VAL A 93 -5.43 17.86 -22.64
N ASP A 94 -5.06 19.13 -22.51
CA ASP A 94 -5.98 20.25 -22.22
C ASP A 94 -6.87 20.15 -20.96
N ASP A 95 -6.31 19.78 -19.80
CA ASP A 95 -7.03 19.65 -18.51
C ASP A 95 -8.24 18.67 -18.51
N GLU A 96 -8.57 18.08 -19.66
CA GLU A 96 -9.53 17.00 -19.81
C GLU A 96 -8.78 15.68 -19.63
N TRP A 97 -8.84 15.16 -18.41
CA TRP A 97 -8.46 13.80 -18.13
C TRP A 97 -9.20 12.91 -19.13
N LEU A 98 -8.47 12.07 -19.87
CA LEU A 98 -9.04 10.91 -20.52
C LEU A 98 -9.68 10.08 -19.40
N THR A 99 -10.94 10.38 -19.10
CA THR A 99 -11.85 9.45 -18.46
C THR A 99 -11.78 8.23 -19.36
N PHE A 100 -10.98 7.25 -18.95
CA PHE A 100 -11.27 5.88 -19.34
C PHE A 100 -12.70 5.65 -18.83
N HIS A 101 -13.66 5.93 -19.71
CA HIS A 101 -14.97 5.33 -19.63
C HIS A 101 -14.68 3.84 -19.83
N PHE A 102 -14.37 3.18 -18.71
CA PHE A 102 -14.60 1.75 -18.64
C PHE A 102 -16.01 1.59 -19.20
N PRO A 103 -16.21 0.81 -20.30
CA PRO A 103 -17.55 0.54 -20.79
C PRO A 103 -18.39 0.15 -19.58
N GLU A 104 -19.67 0.53 -19.55
CA GLU A 104 -20.58 0.27 -18.42
C GLU A 104 -20.60 -1.24 -18.09
N TRP A 105 -19.59 -1.72 -17.39
CA TRP A 105 -19.51 -3.04 -16.86
C TRP A 105 -20.56 -3.00 -15.76
N PRO A 106 -21.54 -3.91 -15.75
CA PRO A 106 -22.73 -3.85 -14.89
C PRO A 106 -22.44 -3.99 -13.39
N TYR A 107 -21.17 -3.90 -12.98
CA TYR A 107 -20.78 -3.73 -11.59
C TYR A 107 -21.30 -2.38 -11.09
N LYS A 108 -22.43 -2.44 -10.39
CA LYS A 108 -22.92 -1.41 -9.49
C LYS A 108 -21.89 -1.18 -8.38
N TYR A 109 -20.78 -0.53 -8.68
CA TYR A 109 -19.89 0.00 -7.66
C TYR A 109 -20.68 1.08 -6.91
N LYS A 110 -21.26 0.70 -5.76
CA LYS A 110 -22.14 1.57 -4.97
C LYS A 110 -21.38 2.51 -4.06
N ASN A 111 -20.14 2.16 -3.67
CA ASN A 111 -19.28 3.07 -2.91
C ASN A 111 -18.72 4.11 -3.87
N ARG A 112 -19.48 5.20 -3.99
CA ARG A 112 -19.13 6.41 -4.74
C ARG A 112 -18.76 7.50 -3.75
N PHE A 113 -17.72 8.25 -4.09
CA PHE A 113 -17.09 9.20 -3.21
C PHE A 113 -17.28 10.61 -3.72
N THR A 114 -17.57 11.51 -2.79
CA THR A 114 -17.59 12.95 -3.04
C THR A 114 -16.69 13.63 -2.02
N LEU A 115 -15.68 14.36 -2.50
CA LEU A 115 -14.73 15.12 -1.69
C LEU A 115 -14.55 16.49 -2.34
N ASN A 116 -15.00 17.53 -1.63
CA ASN A 116 -15.00 18.91 -2.11
C ASN A 116 -14.26 19.78 -1.10
N PHE A 117 -12.94 19.78 -1.20
CA PHE A 117 -12.05 20.49 -0.29
C PHE A 117 -11.16 21.48 -1.04
N ARG A 118 -11.01 22.66 -0.46
CA ARG A 118 -10.04 23.67 -0.88
C ARG A 118 -9.16 24.00 0.31
N ASP A 119 -7.85 23.89 0.12
CA ASP A 119 -6.85 24.21 1.14
C ASP A 119 -7.13 23.52 2.50
N ALA A 120 -7.50 22.24 2.44
CA ALA A 120 -7.81 21.43 3.63
C ALA A 120 -6.61 20.57 4.01
N GLU A 121 -6.48 20.25 5.30
CA GLU A 121 -5.43 19.34 5.78
C GLU A 121 -5.66 17.93 5.23
N VAL A 122 -4.57 17.25 4.86
CA VAL A 122 -4.62 15.85 4.38
C VAL A 122 -5.42 14.99 5.36
N GLU A 123 -5.19 15.12 6.67
CA GLU A 123 -5.94 14.39 7.70
C GLU A 123 -7.45 14.52 7.52
N LYS A 124 -7.96 15.75 7.38
CA LYS A 124 -9.39 16.01 7.19
C LYS A 124 -9.94 15.41 5.90
N VAL A 125 -9.16 15.46 4.81
CA VAL A 125 -9.56 14.88 3.52
C VAL A 125 -9.63 13.35 3.62
N ILE A 126 -8.65 12.72 4.28
CA ILE A 126 -8.61 11.27 4.46
C ILE A 126 -9.70 10.81 5.43
N GLU A 127 -9.93 11.52 6.53
CA GLU A 127 -11.04 11.25 7.45
C GLU A 127 -12.38 11.26 6.71
N GLU A 128 -12.65 12.27 5.88
CA GLU A 128 -13.90 12.35 5.12
C GLU A 128 -14.00 11.26 4.04
N PHE A 129 -12.87 10.90 3.42
CA PHE A 129 -12.81 9.82 2.44
C PHE A 129 -13.15 8.46 3.08
N VAL A 130 -12.47 8.13 4.17
CA VAL A 130 -12.64 6.84 4.86
C VAL A 130 -13.97 6.77 5.63
N ARG A 131 -14.52 7.90 6.10
CA ARG A 131 -15.86 7.95 6.70
C ARG A 131 -16.97 7.49 5.74
N GLN A 132 -16.76 7.63 4.43
CA GLN A 132 -17.68 7.13 3.40
C GLN A 132 -17.58 5.59 3.22
N MET A 133 -16.58 4.94 3.82
CA MET A 133 -16.34 3.50 3.82
C MET A 133 -16.73 2.88 5.17
N LYS A 134 -17.95 2.36 5.26
CA LYS A 134 -18.56 1.93 6.54
C LYS A 134 -17.78 0.87 7.35
N ASN A 135 -16.86 0.13 6.75
CA ASN A 135 -16.10 -0.94 7.40
C ASN A 135 -14.59 -0.72 7.39
N TYR A 136 -14.14 0.51 7.13
CA TYR A 136 -12.73 0.81 7.08
C TYR A 136 -12.38 1.94 8.04
N ASP A 137 -11.12 1.89 8.46
CA ASP A 137 -10.43 2.96 9.16
C ASP A 137 -9.09 3.18 8.46
N TRP A 138 -8.32 4.15 8.92
CA TRP A 138 -7.01 4.43 8.37
C TRP A 138 -5.96 4.67 9.44
N GLU A 139 -4.72 4.35 9.10
CA GLU A 139 -3.55 4.64 9.91
C GLU A 139 -2.43 5.19 9.03
N LEU A 140 -1.63 6.12 9.55
CA LEU A 140 -0.43 6.61 8.86
C LEU A 140 0.81 5.89 9.40
N ALA A 141 1.49 5.13 8.54
CA ALA A 141 2.72 4.42 8.88
C ALA A 141 3.76 4.62 7.76
N ASP A 142 4.98 5.02 8.14
CA ASP A 142 6.08 5.28 7.21
C ASP A 142 5.73 6.21 6.04
N GLY A 143 4.91 7.24 6.31
CA GLY A 143 4.42 8.17 5.29
C GLY A 143 3.39 7.61 4.31
N VAL A 144 2.82 6.44 4.60
CA VAL A 144 1.77 5.79 3.79
C VAL A 144 0.45 5.74 4.55
N ILE A 145 -0.62 6.20 3.90
CA ILE A 145 -1.99 6.12 4.41
C ILE A 145 -2.50 4.71 4.18
N ASN A 146 -2.53 3.90 5.23
CA ASN A 146 -3.00 2.52 5.18
C ASN A 146 -4.48 2.47 5.52
N ILE A 147 -5.28 2.04 4.57
CA ILE A 147 -6.72 1.85 4.71
C ILE A 147 -6.95 0.39 5.09
N VAL A 148 -7.53 0.17 6.27
CA VAL A 148 -7.63 -1.16 6.90
C VAL A 148 -9.07 -1.46 7.33
N PRO A 149 -9.52 -2.71 7.23
CA PRO A 149 -10.88 -3.07 7.62
C PRO A 149 -11.01 -3.13 9.15
N VAL A 150 -12.11 -2.58 9.68
CA VAL A 150 -12.43 -2.55 11.11
C VAL A 150 -13.08 -3.86 11.57
N LYS A 151 -13.98 -4.40 10.76
CA LYS A 151 -14.63 -5.70 10.97
C LYS A 151 -14.36 -6.61 9.78
N GLY A 152 -14.46 -7.92 9.99
CA GLY A 152 -14.19 -8.89 8.92
C GLY A 152 -12.75 -8.83 8.39
N ARG A 153 -11.80 -8.33 9.19
CA ARG A 153 -10.38 -8.35 8.84
C ARG A 153 -9.89 -9.80 8.87
N ASP A 154 -9.43 -10.31 7.73
CA ASP A 154 -8.88 -11.65 7.67
C ASP A 154 -7.57 -11.71 8.47
N LYS A 155 -7.54 -12.53 9.51
CA LYS A 155 -6.35 -12.72 10.35
C LYS A 155 -5.14 -13.17 9.52
N ARG A 156 -5.36 -13.94 8.46
CA ARG A 156 -4.29 -14.36 7.54
C ARG A 156 -3.66 -13.16 6.84
N LEU A 157 -4.44 -12.15 6.44
CA LEU A 157 -3.87 -10.92 5.86
C LEU A 157 -3.02 -10.15 6.87
N SER A 158 -3.47 -10.03 8.13
CA SER A 158 -2.66 -9.42 9.18
C SER A 158 -1.35 -10.20 9.40
N GLU A 159 -1.43 -11.54 9.51
CA GLU A 159 -0.26 -12.40 9.68
C GLU A 159 0.70 -12.33 8.47
N PHE A 160 0.17 -12.18 7.25
CA PHE A 160 0.95 -11.98 6.02
C PHE A 160 1.72 -10.66 6.06
N LEU A 161 1.05 -9.56 6.39
CA LEU A 161 1.67 -8.23 6.46
C LEU A 161 2.69 -8.10 7.62
N ASP A 162 2.54 -8.92 8.66
CA ASP A 162 3.46 -8.96 9.81
C ASP A 162 4.66 -9.90 9.60
N LEU A 163 4.78 -10.57 8.44
CA LEU A 163 5.91 -11.44 8.12
C LEU A 163 7.23 -10.68 8.27
N GLN A 164 8.17 -11.28 9.01
CA GLN A 164 9.54 -10.78 9.09
C GLN A 164 10.31 -11.23 7.86
N ILE A 165 10.70 -10.29 7.02
CA ILE A 165 11.50 -10.56 5.82
C ILE A 165 12.96 -10.62 6.26
N GLY A 166 13.55 -11.82 6.26
CA GLY A 166 14.85 -12.08 6.88
C GLY A 166 16.04 -11.77 5.98
N LYS A 167 15.85 -11.84 4.66
CA LYS A 167 16.84 -11.39 3.67
C LYS A 167 16.46 -10.00 3.18
N GLY A 168 17.43 -9.10 3.06
CA GLY A 168 17.16 -7.80 2.49
C GLY A 168 16.55 -7.92 1.09
N PHE A 169 15.64 -7.00 0.77
CA PHE A 169 15.06 -6.86 -0.57
C PHE A 169 15.74 -5.69 -1.27
N SER A 170 16.19 -5.90 -2.51
CA SER A 170 16.85 -4.85 -3.27
C SER A 170 16.25 -4.73 -4.67
N LEU A 171 15.97 -3.51 -5.09
CA LEU A 171 15.72 -3.13 -6.48
C LEU A 171 16.78 -2.12 -6.88
N GLN A 172 17.27 -2.24 -8.11
CA GLN A 172 18.26 -1.32 -8.65
C GLN A 172 17.57 -0.18 -9.40
N ALA A 173 18.22 0.97 -9.45
CA ALA A 173 17.84 2.03 -10.38
C ALA A 173 17.80 1.47 -11.81
N GLY A 174 16.72 1.75 -12.55
CA GLY A 174 16.49 1.18 -13.88
C GLY A 174 15.68 -0.13 -13.88
N ASP A 175 15.46 -0.78 -12.73
CA ASP A 175 14.57 -1.94 -12.67
C ASP A 175 13.12 -1.50 -12.94
N PRO A 176 12.33 -2.26 -13.73
CA PRO A 176 10.93 -1.95 -13.94
C PRO A 176 10.13 -2.04 -12.64
N LYS A 177 9.28 -1.05 -12.36
CA LYS A 177 8.35 -1.09 -11.21
C LYS A 177 7.40 -2.29 -11.26
N THR A 178 7.16 -2.87 -12.43
CA THR A 178 6.37 -4.10 -12.62
C THR A 178 7.02 -5.35 -12.06
N GLU A 179 8.35 -5.36 -11.83
CA GLU A 179 9.07 -6.51 -11.27
C GLU A 179 8.93 -6.61 -9.74
N VAL A 180 8.42 -5.58 -9.08
CA VAL A 180 8.26 -5.55 -7.61
C VAL A 180 7.36 -6.68 -7.14
N GLU A 181 6.16 -6.79 -7.71
CA GLU A 181 5.17 -7.79 -7.33
C GLU A 181 5.68 -9.22 -7.49
N PRO A 182 6.18 -9.67 -8.67
CA PRO A 182 6.71 -11.02 -8.81
C PRO A 182 7.96 -11.24 -7.93
N ALA A 183 8.81 -10.23 -7.74
CA ALA A 183 9.97 -10.36 -6.85
C ALA A 183 9.56 -10.60 -5.39
N ILE A 184 8.47 -9.99 -4.91
CA ILE A 184 7.94 -10.26 -3.58
C ILE A 184 7.22 -11.62 -3.55
N MET A 185 6.24 -11.80 -4.44
CA MET A 185 5.30 -12.90 -4.35
C MET A 185 5.90 -14.25 -4.74
N LEU A 186 6.87 -14.28 -5.66
CA LEU A 186 7.42 -15.50 -6.23
C LEU A 186 8.85 -15.79 -5.77
N ASN A 187 9.59 -14.78 -5.29
CA ASN A 187 11.01 -14.94 -4.96
C ASN A 187 11.32 -14.79 -3.46
N MET A 188 10.37 -14.35 -2.61
CA MET A 188 10.58 -14.30 -1.16
C MET A 188 10.18 -15.62 -0.48
N PRO A 189 11.13 -16.36 0.13
CA PRO A 189 10.84 -17.62 0.80
C PRO A 189 9.78 -17.49 1.91
N GLU A 190 9.78 -16.39 2.65
CA GLU A 190 8.85 -16.13 3.74
C GLU A 190 7.40 -16.01 3.25
N VAL A 191 7.19 -15.33 2.11
CA VAL A 191 5.89 -15.20 1.45
C VAL A 191 5.41 -16.56 0.94
N ILE A 192 6.30 -17.32 0.29
CA ILE A 192 5.97 -18.66 -0.23
C ILE A 192 5.61 -19.62 0.91
N GLN A 193 6.43 -19.64 1.99
CA GLN A 193 6.18 -20.47 3.16
C GLN A 193 4.86 -20.12 3.84
N PHE A 194 4.57 -18.81 3.96
CA PHE A 194 3.29 -18.35 4.49
C PHE A 194 2.12 -18.89 3.65
N ALA A 195 2.14 -18.67 2.32
CA ALA A 195 1.08 -19.11 1.43
C ALA A 195 0.85 -20.64 1.52
N MET A 196 1.94 -21.42 1.50
CA MET A 196 1.88 -22.88 1.68
C MET A 196 1.26 -23.27 3.03
N SER A 197 1.67 -22.63 4.13
CA SER A 197 1.17 -22.93 5.47
C SER A 197 -0.32 -22.63 5.64
N LYS A 198 -0.82 -21.62 4.92
CA LYS A 198 -2.23 -21.20 4.92
C LYS A 198 -3.06 -21.88 3.85
N ARG A 199 -2.46 -22.74 3.03
CA ARG A 199 -3.08 -23.38 1.86
C ARG A 199 -3.69 -22.33 0.92
N LEU A 200 -2.91 -21.29 0.63
CA LEU A 200 -3.25 -20.25 -0.34
C LEU A 200 -2.43 -20.49 -1.60
N SER A 201 -3.04 -20.22 -2.75
CA SER A 201 -2.32 -20.12 -4.03
C SER A 201 -1.86 -18.69 -4.22
N ILE A 202 -0.59 -18.48 -4.59
CA ILE A 202 -0.10 -17.16 -4.95
C ILE A 202 -0.66 -16.80 -6.33
N TYR A 203 -1.33 -15.66 -6.41
CA TYR A 203 -1.72 -15.04 -7.66
C TYR A 203 -0.86 -13.80 -7.87
N CYS A 204 -0.21 -13.76 -9.03
CA CYS A 204 0.56 -12.61 -9.48
C CYS A 204 -0.04 -12.17 -10.81
N SER A 205 -0.55 -10.93 -10.86
CA SER A 205 -1.21 -10.42 -12.04
C SER A 205 -0.15 -9.94 -13.04
N PHE A 206 0.24 -10.80 -13.99
CA PHE A 206 1.03 -10.40 -15.15
C PHE A 206 0.17 -9.57 -16.10
N ILE A 207 -0.15 -8.33 -15.73
CA ILE A 207 -0.78 -7.40 -16.65
C ILE A 207 0.34 -6.90 -17.58
N GLU A 208 0.56 -7.65 -18.67
CA GLU A 208 1.46 -7.29 -19.79
C GLU A 208 0.98 -6.06 -20.58
N TRP A 209 -0.14 -5.44 -20.20
CA TRP A 209 -0.87 -4.46 -21.03
C TRP A 209 -0.45 -2.99 -20.86
N CYS A 210 0.59 -2.71 -20.09
CA CYS A 210 1.23 -1.39 -20.07
C CYS A 210 2.69 -1.50 -20.53
N SER A 211 2.88 -2.01 -21.75
CA SER A 211 4.16 -2.03 -22.48
C SER A 211 4.66 -0.65 -22.90
N GLU A 212 3.94 0.41 -22.55
CA GLU A 212 4.29 1.80 -22.85
C GLU A 212 4.20 2.59 -21.54
N CYS A 213 5.27 2.54 -20.74
CA CYS A 213 5.95 3.73 -20.24
C CYS A 213 7.14 3.37 -19.35
N SER A 214 8.15 4.22 -19.43
CA SER A 214 9.45 4.19 -18.76
C SER A 214 9.37 4.31 -17.23
N ASN A 215 8.64 3.42 -16.57
CA ASN A 215 8.45 3.41 -15.12
C ASN A 215 9.45 2.48 -14.44
N VAL A 216 10.69 2.93 -14.44
CA VAL A 216 11.77 2.31 -13.68
C VAL A 216 11.91 2.98 -12.31
N PHE A 217 12.64 2.35 -11.40
CA PHE A 217 13.09 3.02 -10.19
C PHE A 217 14.16 4.07 -10.54
N ASP A 218 13.99 5.29 -10.02
CA ASP A 218 14.96 6.38 -10.21
C ASP A 218 16.23 6.19 -9.36
N GLU A 219 16.12 5.45 -8.27
CA GLU A 219 17.17 5.23 -7.27
C GLU A 219 17.12 3.77 -6.80
N ASP A 220 18.25 3.25 -6.32
CA ASP A 220 18.29 1.93 -5.68
C ASP A 220 17.38 1.92 -4.46
N LEU A 221 16.62 0.83 -4.29
CA LEU A 221 15.86 0.56 -3.09
C LEU A 221 16.51 -0.61 -2.37
N GLU A 222 17.14 -0.35 -1.24
CA GLU A 222 17.59 -1.41 -0.32
C GLU A 222 16.74 -1.43 0.95
N VAL A 223 16.08 -2.55 1.17
CA VAL A 223 15.28 -2.81 2.36
C VAL A 223 16.01 -3.80 3.25
N GLN A 224 16.41 -3.33 4.43
CA GLN A 224 16.95 -4.17 5.50
C GLN A 224 15.86 -5.08 6.07
N PRO A 225 16.19 -6.16 6.81
CA PRO A 225 15.20 -7.02 7.43
C PRO A 225 14.15 -6.23 8.23
N MET A 226 12.87 -6.39 7.86
CA MET A 226 11.74 -5.67 8.47
C MET A 226 10.42 -6.43 8.23
N ARG A 227 9.30 -5.88 8.73
CA ARG A 227 7.98 -6.43 8.42
C ARG A 227 7.63 -6.21 6.96
N LEU A 228 6.87 -7.13 6.37
CA LEU A 228 6.40 -7.01 5.00
C LEU A 228 5.62 -5.69 4.79
N ARG A 229 4.75 -5.30 5.73
CA ARG A 229 4.04 -4.01 5.70
C ARG A 229 4.98 -2.82 5.54
N ASP A 230 6.01 -2.74 6.37
CA ASP A 230 6.98 -1.64 6.38
C ASP A 230 7.75 -1.59 5.05
N MET A 231 8.09 -2.78 4.52
CA MET A 231 8.72 -2.91 3.20
C MET A 231 7.79 -2.42 2.07
N LEU A 232 6.52 -2.84 2.07
CA LEU A 232 5.52 -2.40 1.09
C LEU A 232 5.30 -0.88 1.17
N ASN A 233 5.22 -0.32 2.38
CA ASN A 233 5.10 1.12 2.58
C ASN A 233 6.31 1.87 2.00
N ARG A 234 7.52 1.37 2.25
CA ARG A 234 8.75 1.96 1.73
C ARG A 234 8.82 1.92 0.21
N ILE A 235 8.53 0.77 -0.40
CA ILE A 235 8.47 0.62 -1.86
C ILE A 235 7.44 1.60 -2.44
N THR A 236 6.24 1.63 -1.86
CA THR A 236 5.12 2.44 -2.32
C THR A 236 5.43 3.94 -2.28
N ARG A 237 6.10 4.41 -1.23
CA ARG A 237 6.56 5.80 -1.14
C ARG A 237 7.60 6.13 -2.22
N GLN A 238 8.57 5.25 -2.44
CA GLN A 238 9.61 5.48 -3.45
C GLN A 238 9.04 5.47 -4.87
N LYS A 239 8.10 4.59 -5.17
CA LYS A 239 7.46 4.55 -6.49
C LYS A 239 6.37 5.61 -6.69
N ARG A 240 5.94 6.29 -5.62
CA ARG A 240 4.79 7.22 -5.56
C ARG A 240 3.49 6.58 -6.05
N GLY A 241 3.06 5.54 -5.35
CA GLY A 241 1.90 4.75 -5.77
C GLY A 241 1.06 4.24 -4.61
N ALA A 242 0.53 3.04 -4.80
CA ALA A 242 -0.15 2.31 -3.73
C ALA A 242 0.19 0.81 -3.75
N TRP A 243 -0.15 0.12 -2.66
CA TRP A 243 -0.17 -1.34 -2.61
C TRP A 243 -1.56 -1.82 -2.15
N ARG A 244 -1.96 -3.01 -2.59
CA ARG A 244 -3.18 -3.73 -2.17
C ARG A 244 -2.84 -5.16 -1.83
N VAL A 245 -3.42 -5.69 -0.75
CA VAL A 245 -3.46 -7.13 -0.51
C VAL A 245 -4.89 -7.63 -0.36
N ILE A 246 -5.17 -8.81 -0.91
CA ILE A 246 -6.46 -9.49 -0.80
C ILE A 246 -6.27 -11.01 -0.74
N ILE A 247 -7.13 -11.69 0.02
CA ILE A 247 -7.37 -13.13 -0.13
C ILE A 247 -8.74 -13.30 -0.77
N SER A 248 -8.78 -13.85 -1.99
CA SER A 248 -9.98 -14.00 -2.80
C SER A 248 -10.31 -15.48 -3.05
N GLU A 249 -11.58 -15.77 -3.32
CA GLU A 249 -11.98 -17.10 -3.75
C GLU A 249 -11.42 -17.40 -5.15
N SER A 250 -10.96 -18.64 -5.35
CA SER A 250 -10.56 -19.08 -6.69
C SER A 250 -11.78 -19.26 -7.59
N ARG A 251 -11.65 -18.92 -8.88
CA ARG A 251 -12.65 -19.20 -9.90
C ARG A 251 -12.99 -20.70 -10.01
N ASN A 252 -12.06 -21.56 -9.60
CA ASN A 252 -12.31 -22.99 -9.47
C ASN A 252 -12.62 -23.30 -7.99
N PRO A 253 -13.84 -23.77 -7.66
CA PRO A 253 -14.23 -24.04 -6.27
C PRO A 253 -13.42 -25.18 -5.63
N ASN A 254 -12.69 -25.98 -6.42
CA ASN A 254 -11.80 -27.02 -5.94
C ASN A 254 -10.35 -26.54 -5.79
N SER A 255 -10.05 -25.30 -6.17
CA SER A 255 -8.73 -24.70 -6.00
C SER A 255 -8.65 -23.95 -4.68
N PRO A 256 -7.44 -23.85 -4.08
CA PRO A 256 -7.23 -23.02 -2.91
C PRO A 256 -7.59 -21.54 -3.18
N GLU A 257 -7.97 -20.81 -2.13
CA GLU A 257 -8.09 -19.34 -2.17
C GLU A 257 -6.79 -18.71 -2.68
N LEU A 258 -6.92 -17.55 -3.33
CA LEU A 258 -5.81 -16.82 -3.92
C LEU A 258 -5.32 -15.74 -2.95
N LEU A 259 -4.01 -15.68 -2.72
CA LEU A 259 -3.35 -14.53 -2.13
C LEU A 259 -2.85 -13.63 -3.26
N GLU A 260 -3.38 -12.40 -3.33
CA GLU A 260 -3.00 -11.42 -4.32
C GLU A 260 -2.35 -10.21 -3.63
N LEU A 261 -1.24 -9.77 -4.19
CA LEU A 261 -0.60 -8.49 -3.87
C LEU A 261 -0.57 -7.71 -5.18
N ASP A 262 -1.13 -6.52 -5.20
CA ASP A 262 -0.89 -5.57 -6.28
C ASP A 262 -0.05 -4.43 -5.72
N ILE A 263 1.05 -4.12 -6.38
CA ILE A 263 1.89 -2.96 -6.04
C ILE A 263 2.15 -2.14 -7.29
#